data_AF-A0A822YEY3-F1
#
_entry.id   AF-A0A822YEY3-F1
#
_cell.length_a   1.000
_cell.length_b   1.000
_cell.length_c   1.000
_cell.angle_alpha   90.00
_cell.angle_beta   90.00
_cell.angle_gamma   90.00
#
_symmetry.space_group_name_H-M   'P 1'
#
loop_
_entity.id
_entity.type
_entity.pdbx_description
1 polymer ?
#
loop_
_entity_poly.entity_id
_entity_poly.type
_entity_poly.pdbx_seq_one_letter_code
_entity_poly.pdbx_strand_id
1 'polypeptide(L)'
;MERFLEFIENLLSGKIRFNSRSGKALQEKHLTSLLPFIPRLVSLVANTWKSRLLQAFTMAFKDCKPESTLNLAFLSAIEEMLLPSKRQGILLLDASEPEILDHQITWIRELPVLLVRLGDTLSSLSKVILHLLLRLGQYAPMNSSLAWEYDIMQHTLGEFYSMCLDDGSILYGPFMKLPKDCQELSVCCLYYFSSLDSLLLRSLVYCCLCDNLEPSVLFRIIDVLHSAYKIGHLQLVDLISFFVTLVARWKVLPGRLYTHVENAKKISNRETFKAITGAVCSCLRQMGDDALIFQIVQRVILDEIPLNPPIDNLCGMLRLLVILDSRPTKLSEQSIIILSNSISEYLIDAASYIPENGDEVTDSNQISICQYYLVPCFFLFDRSDKLLNLVLDLMGSSIGEDNSSLACNHDTQHTLDLSSRIVAVVSILLYMHQDIKIRRRLSSCKGEITRILQKMRLQLIDPCWEQ
;
A
#
# COMPACT_ATOMS: atom_id res chain seq x y z
N MET A 1 18.90 53.53 2.23
CA MET A 1 18.72 52.06 2.27
C MET A 1 17.53 51.68 3.14
N GLU A 2 17.43 52.18 4.38
CA GLU A 2 16.32 51.87 5.31
C GLU A 2 14.91 52.13 4.75
N ARG A 3 14.66 53.29 4.12
CA ARG A 3 13.35 53.59 3.49
C ARG A 3 12.93 52.60 2.40
N PHE A 4 13.90 51.98 1.72
CA PHE A 4 13.61 50.97 0.70
C PHE A 4 13.25 49.62 1.33
N LEU A 5 13.93 49.24 2.41
CA LEU A 5 13.60 48.03 3.18
C LEU A 5 12.22 48.15 3.84
N GLU A 6 11.90 49.34 4.38
CA GLU A 6 10.59 49.65 4.93
C GLU A 6 9.48 49.56 3.87
N PHE A 7 9.75 50.03 2.66
CA PHE A 7 8.81 49.88 1.55
C PHE A 7 8.55 48.41 1.20
N ILE A 8 9.61 47.57 1.13
CA ILE A 8 9.48 46.14 0.85
C ILE A 8 8.69 45.42 1.95
N GLU A 9 9.01 45.68 3.22
CA GLU A 9 8.28 45.12 4.36
C GLU A 9 6.80 45.51 4.32
N ASN A 10 6.49 46.78 4.06
CA ASN A 10 5.12 47.28 3.97
C ASN A 10 4.36 46.70 2.76
N LEU A 11 5.06 46.43 1.66
CA LEU A 11 4.51 45.78 0.48
C LEU A 11 4.18 44.31 0.76
N LEU A 12 5.10 43.55 1.36
CA LEU A 12 4.90 42.15 1.76
C LEU A 12 3.79 42.03 2.81
N SER A 13 3.78 42.92 3.80
CA SER A 13 2.75 42.96 4.86
C SER A 13 1.37 43.41 4.38
N GLY A 14 1.20 43.74 3.09
CA GLY A 14 -0.07 44.21 2.54
C GLY A 14 -0.57 45.54 3.13
N LYS A 15 0.31 46.31 3.80
CA LYS A 15 0.02 47.64 4.34
C LYS A 15 -0.19 48.67 3.22
N ILE A 16 0.45 48.45 2.08
CA ILE A 16 0.20 49.20 0.85
C ILE A 16 -1.01 48.56 0.15
N ARG A 17 -2.19 49.15 0.36
CA ARG A 17 -3.45 48.68 -0.25
C ARG A 17 -3.82 49.53 -1.45
N PHE A 18 -3.99 48.89 -2.61
CA PHE A 18 -4.64 49.51 -3.75
C PHE A 18 -6.13 49.18 -3.75
N ASN A 19 -6.99 50.21 -3.66
CA ASN A 19 -8.45 50.06 -3.50
C ASN A 19 -9.17 49.58 -4.78
N SER A 20 -8.49 49.43 -5.92
CA SER A 20 -9.10 49.00 -7.19
C SER A 20 -8.67 47.57 -7.58
N ARG A 21 -9.53 46.86 -8.32
CA ARG A 21 -9.24 45.49 -8.83
C ARG A 21 -8.00 45.47 -9.75
N SER A 22 -7.80 46.54 -10.52
CA SER A 22 -6.60 46.77 -11.34
C SER A 22 -5.34 46.95 -10.47
N GLY A 23 -5.46 47.68 -9.36
CA GLY A 23 -4.37 47.89 -8.42
C GLY A 23 -3.92 46.60 -7.70
N LYS A 24 -4.84 45.68 -7.41
CA LYS A 24 -4.50 44.36 -6.85
C LYS A 24 -3.69 43.50 -7.84
N ALA A 25 -4.12 43.43 -9.09
CA ALA A 25 -3.38 42.68 -10.12
C ALA A 25 -1.99 43.29 -10.42
N LEU A 26 -1.89 44.62 -10.39
CA LEU A 26 -0.61 45.32 -10.52
C LEU A 26 0.31 45.06 -9.31
N GLN A 27 -0.24 45.05 -8.10
CA GLN A 27 0.48 44.70 -6.88
C GLN A 27 1.01 43.26 -6.91
N GLU A 28 0.20 42.29 -7.34
CA GLU A 28 0.66 40.91 -7.53
C GLU A 28 1.81 40.85 -8.55
N LYS A 29 1.69 41.51 -9.70
CA LYS A 29 2.75 41.53 -10.71
C LYS A 29 4.07 42.12 -10.18
N HIS A 30 3.99 43.22 -9.41
CA HIS A 30 5.16 43.81 -8.78
C HIS A 30 5.77 42.88 -7.73
N LEU A 31 4.93 42.22 -6.93
CA LEU A 31 5.38 41.28 -5.90
C LEU A 31 6.04 40.04 -6.53
N THR A 32 5.44 39.45 -7.57
CA THR A 32 6.04 38.33 -8.33
C THR A 32 7.42 38.68 -8.87
N SER A 33 7.61 39.93 -9.30
CA SER A 33 8.90 40.41 -9.82
C SER A 33 9.94 40.67 -8.71
N LEU A 34 9.47 41.00 -7.50
CA LEU A 34 10.33 41.31 -6.35
C LEU A 34 10.78 40.06 -5.58
N LEU A 35 9.88 39.08 -5.43
CA LEU A 35 10.10 37.88 -4.60
C LEU A 35 11.40 37.11 -4.92
N PRO A 36 11.83 36.92 -6.18
CA PRO A 36 13.10 36.27 -6.49
C PRO A 36 14.35 36.99 -5.95
N PHE A 37 14.24 38.28 -5.60
CA PHE A 37 15.37 39.05 -5.05
C PHE A 37 15.42 39.02 -3.51
N ILE A 38 14.36 38.55 -2.85
CA ILE A 38 14.27 38.52 -1.38
C ILE A 38 15.38 37.67 -0.74
N PRO A 39 15.71 36.46 -1.23
CA PRO A 39 16.78 35.65 -0.63
C PRO A 39 18.12 36.39 -0.55
N ARG A 40 18.49 37.05 -1.66
CA ARG A 40 19.71 37.86 -1.75
C ARG A 40 19.64 39.13 -0.91
N LEU A 41 18.47 39.74 -0.77
CA LEU A 41 18.29 40.91 0.08
C LEU A 41 18.49 40.54 1.56
N VAL A 42 17.87 39.45 2.01
CA VAL A 42 17.94 38.93 3.38
C VAL A 42 19.39 38.60 3.78
N SER A 43 20.21 38.07 2.86
CA SER A 43 21.62 37.76 3.14
C SER A 43 22.54 38.98 3.25
N LEU A 44 22.10 40.17 2.79
CA LEU A 44 22.92 41.39 2.76
C LEU A 44 22.54 42.42 3.84
N VAL A 45 21.39 42.28 4.49
CA VAL A 45 20.88 43.26 5.47
C VAL A 45 21.30 42.92 6.90
N ALA A 46 21.33 43.95 7.76
CA ALA A 46 21.58 43.78 9.19
C ALA A 46 20.47 42.95 9.87
N ASN A 47 20.81 42.26 10.98
CA ASN A 47 19.93 41.29 11.65
C ASN A 47 18.54 41.85 12.01
N THR A 48 18.44 43.12 12.43
CA THR A 48 17.15 43.76 12.74
C THR A 48 16.22 43.91 11.53
N TRP A 49 16.78 44.15 10.35
CA TRP A 49 16.01 44.20 9.10
C TRP A 49 15.76 42.80 8.54
N LYS A 50 16.69 41.87 8.76
CA LYS A 50 16.55 40.47 8.37
C LYS A 50 15.29 39.85 8.99
N SER A 51 15.13 39.97 10.31
CA SER A 51 13.96 39.41 11.03
C SER A 51 12.64 40.04 10.58
N ARG A 52 12.58 41.37 10.43
CA ARG A 52 11.38 42.07 9.92
C ARG A 52 10.99 41.63 8.52
N LEU A 53 11.96 41.49 7.61
CA LEU A 53 11.70 41.05 6.23
C LEU A 53 11.26 39.59 6.18
N LEU A 54 11.90 38.70 6.93
CA LEU A 54 11.52 37.29 7.01
C LEU A 54 10.13 37.10 7.62
N GLN A 55 9.79 37.88 8.65
CA GLN A 55 8.45 37.87 9.24
C GLN A 55 7.40 38.34 8.22
N ALA A 56 7.63 39.47 7.55
CA ALA A 56 6.71 39.98 6.53
C ALA A 56 6.54 39.00 5.36
N PHE A 57 7.65 38.40 4.90
CA PHE A 57 7.64 37.38 3.84
C PHE A 57 6.86 36.12 4.26
N THR A 58 7.10 35.62 5.47
CA THR A 58 6.44 34.41 5.99
C THR A 58 4.93 34.61 6.11
N MET A 59 4.51 35.76 6.66
CA MET A 59 3.08 36.09 6.74
C MET A 59 2.46 36.23 5.36
N ALA A 60 3.14 36.90 4.42
CA ALA A 60 2.65 37.05 3.05
C ALA A 60 2.50 35.72 2.32
N PHE A 61 3.41 34.76 2.56
CA PHE A 61 3.32 33.41 2.02
C PHE A 61 2.12 32.65 2.62
N LYS A 62 1.95 32.67 3.95
CA LYS A 62 0.84 31.99 4.63
C LYS A 62 -0.54 32.51 4.23
N ASP A 63 -0.65 33.83 4.04
CA ASP A 63 -1.89 34.49 3.64
C ASP A 63 -2.14 34.40 2.13
N CYS A 64 -1.19 33.87 1.35
CA CYS A 64 -1.33 33.74 -0.09
C CYS A 64 -2.40 32.71 -0.42
N LYS A 65 -3.30 33.07 -1.35
CA LYS A 65 -4.31 32.14 -1.85
C LYS A 65 -3.62 30.97 -2.57
N PRO A 66 -4.02 29.70 -2.36
CA PRO A 66 -3.38 28.55 -3.00
C PRO A 66 -3.30 28.66 -4.54
N GLU A 67 -4.32 29.24 -5.16
CA GLU A 67 -4.40 29.37 -6.62
C GLU A 67 -3.62 30.57 -7.20
N SER A 68 -3.00 31.39 -6.35
CA SER A 68 -2.30 32.58 -6.82
C SER A 68 -1.00 32.22 -7.54
N THR A 69 -0.75 32.89 -8.66
CA THR A 69 0.53 32.81 -9.38
C THR A 69 1.72 33.28 -8.54
N LEU A 70 1.47 34.01 -7.45
CA LEU A 70 2.47 34.40 -6.47
C LEU A 70 3.13 33.21 -5.76
N ASN A 71 2.42 32.09 -5.58
CA ASN A 71 2.97 30.93 -4.87
C ASN A 71 4.22 30.39 -5.55
N LEU A 72 4.30 30.42 -6.88
CA LEU A 72 5.52 29.99 -7.59
C LEU A 72 6.72 30.88 -7.24
N ALA A 73 6.53 32.19 -7.13
CA ALA A 73 7.59 33.12 -6.79
C ALA A 73 8.00 33.00 -5.31
N PHE A 74 7.04 32.77 -4.41
CA PHE A 74 7.33 32.45 -3.00
C PHE A 74 8.10 31.15 -2.87
N LEU A 75 7.66 30.07 -3.52
CA LEU A 75 8.32 28.76 -3.48
C LEU A 75 9.74 28.82 -4.05
N SER A 76 9.95 29.56 -5.14
CA SER A 76 11.30 29.78 -5.70
C SER A 76 12.21 30.51 -4.72
N ALA A 77 11.70 31.52 -4.01
CA ALA A 77 12.47 32.24 -3.00
C ALA A 77 12.73 31.38 -1.75
N ILE A 78 11.75 30.60 -1.30
CA ILE A 78 11.88 29.64 -0.19
C ILE A 78 12.94 28.59 -0.54
N GLU A 79 12.92 28.05 -1.76
CA GLU A 79 13.91 27.08 -2.22
C GLU A 79 15.33 27.64 -2.11
N GLU A 80 15.57 28.87 -2.57
CA GLU A 80 16.89 29.51 -2.49
C GLU A 80 17.35 29.74 -1.03
N MET A 81 16.43 30.07 -0.12
CA MET A 81 16.73 30.31 1.29
C MET A 81 16.86 29.03 2.14
N LEU A 82 16.19 27.94 1.75
CA LEU A 82 16.30 26.64 2.42
C LEU A 82 17.49 25.83 1.88
N LEU A 83 17.75 25.92 0.58
CA LEU A 83 18.75 25.13 -0.13
C LEU A 83 19.70 26.07 -0.89
N PRO A 84 20.55 26.83 -0.19
CA PRO A 84 21.50 27.72 -0.85
C PRO A 84 22.38 26.88 -1.78
N SER A 85 22.18 27.08 -3.08
CA SER A 85 22.92 26.36 -4.10
C SER A 85 24.41 26.61 -3.89
N LYS A 86 25.24 25.56 -3.99
CA LYS A 86 26.72 25.64 -4.00
C LYS A 86 27.32 26.68 -4.99
N ARG A 87 26.49 27.29 -5.84
CA ARG A 87 26.85 28.32 -6.84
C ARG A 87 27.21 29.68 -6.23
N GLN A 88 26.88 29.96 -4.98
CA GLN A 88 27.46 31.09 -4.27
C GLN A 88 28.01 30.56 -2.95
N GLY A 89 29.31 30.72 -2.71
CA GLY A 89 29.99 30.40 -1.45
C GLY A 89 29.55 31.31 -0.29
N ILE A 90 28.26 31.59 -0.20
CA ILE A 90 27.61 32.29 0.89
C ILE A 90 27.06 31.18 1.78
N LEU A 91 27.62 31.15 2.98
CA LEU A 91 27.27 30.27 4.08
C LEU A 91 25.76 30.01 4.10
N LEU A 92 25.41 28.73 4.31
CA LEU A 92 24.14 28.34 4.92
C LEU A 92 23.74 29.47 5.87
N LEU A 93 22.55 30.08 5.71
CA LEU A 93 22.05 31.02 6.72
C LEU A 93 22.28 30.34 8.06
N ASP A 94 23.22 30.89 8.82
CA ASP A 94 23.91 30.12 9.84
C ASP A 94 22.84 29.58 10.79
N ALA A 95 22.74 28.26 10.90
CA ALA A 95 21.73 27.60 11.74
C ALA A 95 21.88 27.95 13.23
N SER A 96 22.85 28.81 13.55
CA SER A 96 23.10 29.45 14.83
C SER A 96 22.16 30.63 15.14
N GLU A 97 21.42 31.19 14.17
CA GLU A 97 20.43 32.26 14.40
C GLU A 97 19.00 31.67 14.55
N PRO A 98 18.42 31.64 15.78
CA PRO A 98 17.14 30.97 16.05
C PRO A 98 15.96 31.57 15.26
N GLU A 99 15.95 32.89 15.08
CA GLU A 99 14.86 33.60 14.40
C GLU A 99 14.72 33.19 12.92
N ILE A 100 15.83 32.91 12.23
CA ILE A 100 15.79 32.46 10.84
C ILE A 100 15.24 31.03 10.77
N LEU A 101 15.69 30.19 11.69
CA LEU A 101 15.28 28.79 11.77
C LEU A 101 13.76 28.67 11.97
N ASP A 102 13.16 29.50 12.83
CA ASP A 102 11.70 29.52 13.05
C ASP A 102 10.91 29.78 11.76
N HIS A 103 11.40 30.68 10.91
CA HIS A 103 10.80 30.95 9.60
C HIS A 103 10.97 29.76 8.64
N GLN A 104 12.15 29.14 8.60
CA GLN A 104 12.41 27.96 7.78
C GLN A 104 11.54 26.77 8.19
N ILE A 105 11.42 26.51 9.49
CA ILE A 105 10.52 25.50 10.08
C ILE A 105 9.08 25.77 9.62
N THR A 106 8.64 27.03 9.74
CA THR A 106 7.29 27.43 9.32
C THR A 106 7.06 27.13 7.85
N TRP A 107 8.01 27.45 6.97
CA TRP A 107 7.85 27.19 5.54
C TRP A 107 7.76 25.69 5.24
N ILE A 108 8.62 24.87 5.83
CA ILE A 108 8.61 23.40 5.64
C ILE A 108 7.25 22.82 6.04
N ARG A 109 6.71 23.22 7.20
CA ARG A 109 5.41 22.74 7.71
C ARG A 109 4.23 23.16 6.81
N GLU A 110 4.32 24.30 6.15
CA GLU A 110 3.24 24.77 5.27
C GLU A 110 3.26 24.09 3.88
N LEU A 111 4.37 23.47 3.45
CA LEU A 111 4.45 22.82 2.12
C LEU A 111 3.46 21.65 1.95
N PRO A 112 3.36 20.67 2.86
CA PRO A 112 2.35 19.62 2.77
C PRO A 112 0.92 20.16 2.90
N VAL A 113 0.71 21.17 3.75
CA VAL A 113 -0.60 21.81 3.92
C VAL A 113 -1.06 22.44 2.60
N LEU A 114 -0.14 23.11 1.90
CA LEU A 114 -0.41 23.68 0.59
C LEU A 114 -0.72 22.60 -0.45
N LEU A 115 -0.01 21.47 -0.45
CA LEU A 115 -0.33 20.32 -1.32
C LEU A 115 -1.74 19.80 -1.09
N VAL A 116 -2.16 19.65 0.16
CA VAL A 116 -3.52 19.21 0.51
C VAL A 116 -4.56 20.22 0.02
N ARG A 117 -4.33 21.52 0.26
CA ARG A 117 -5.26 22.61 -0.14
C ARG A 117 -5.39 22.79 -1.66
N LEU A 118 -4.31 22.58 -2.41
CA LEU A 118 -4.32 22.71 -3.88
C LEU A 118 -5.18 21.64 -4.55
N GLY A 119 -5.28 20.46 -3.93
CA GLY A 119 -6.03 19.36 -4.50
C GLY A 119 -5.46 18.91 -5.84
N ASP A 120 -6.36 18.63 -6.77
CA ASP A 120 -6.11 18.21 -8.15
C ASP A 120 -6.13 19.37 -9.17
N THR A 121 -6.42 20.59 -8.72
CA THR A 121 -6.71 21.72 -9.61
C THR A 121 -5.46 22.30 -10.29
N LEU A 122 -4.31 22.29 -9.62
CA LEU A 122 -3.07 22.93 -10.06
C LEU A 122 -1.87 21.98 -10.00
N SER A 123 -1.89 20.94 -10.82
CA SER A 123 -0.84 19.90 -10.88
C SER A 123 0.57 20.46 -11.08
N SER A 124 0.73 21.55 -11.84
CA SER A 124 2.03 22.20 -12.05
C SER A 124 2.61 22.79 -10.77
N LEU A 125 1.78 23.39 -9.91
CA LEU A 125 2.20 23.94 -8.63
C LEU A 125 2.50 22.81 -7.62
N SER A 126 1.66 21.77 -7.59
CA SER A 126 1.92 20.57 -6.78
C SER A 126 3.26 19.93 -7.14
N LYS A 127 3.59 19.87 -8.44
CA LYS A 127 4.89 19.38 -8.90
C LYS A 127 6.07 20.18 -8.37
N VAL A 128 5.97 21.52 -8.35
CA VAL A 128 7.02 22.40 -7.80
C VAL A 128 7.20 22.16 -6.31
N ILE A 129 6.11 22.04 -5.55
CA ILE A 129 6.17 21.76 -4.12
C ILE A 129 6.80 20.38 -3.85
N LEU A 130 6.39 19.35 -4.59
CA LEU A 130 6.96 18.00 -4.47
C LEU A 130 8.44 17.96 -4.85
N HIS A 131 8.88 18.74 -5.84
CA HIS A 131 10.31 18.89 -6.14
C HIS A 131 11.08 19.57 -5.01
N LEU A 132 10.52 20.61 -4.40
CA LEU A 132 11.13 21.27 -3.25
C LEU A 132 11.23 20.30 -2.06
N LEU A 133 10.16 19.56 -1.75
CA LEU A 133 10.17 18.52 -0.71
C LEU A 133 11.22 17.43 -1.01
N LEU A 134 11.31 16.97 -2.25
CA LEU A 134 12.32 15.99 -2.64
C LEU A 134 13.74 16.52 -2.42
N ARG A 135 14.00 17.77 -2.83
CA ARG A 135 15.30 18.41 -2.63
C ARG A 135 15.61 18.62 -1.15
N LEU A 136 14.62 19.02 -0.34
CA LEU A 136 14.79 19.14 1.11
C LEU A 136 15.26 17.82 1.72
N GLY A 137 14.60 16.71 1.39
CA GLY A 137 15.02 15.38 1.86
C GLY A 137 16.42 14.98 1.38
N GLN A 138 16.82 15.39 0.18
CA GLN A 138 18.14 15.08 -0.38
C GLN A 138 19.30 15.87 0.24
N TYR A 139 19.05 17.12 0.64
CA TYR A 139 20.10 18.06 1.03
C TYR A 139 20.09 18.42 2.51
N ALA A 140 19.02 18.12 3.25
CA ALA A 140 18.98 18.36 4.69
C ALA A 140 20.09 17.54 5.40
N PRO A 141 21.01 18.20 6.14
CA PRO A 141 22.03 17.48 6.88
C PRO A 141 21.39 16.54 7.91
N MET A 142 21.92 15.33 8.02
CA MET A 142 21.49 14.37 9.04
C MET A 142 21.59 14.99 10.44
N ASN A 143 20.55 14.81 11.26
CA ASN A 143 20.40 15.39 12.61
C ASN A 143 20.32 16.92 12.67
N SER A 144 20.01 17.60 11.56
CA SER A 144 19.67 19.03 11.58
C SER A 144 18.20 19.25 11.99
N SER A 145 17.88 20.43 12.51
CA SER A 145 16.49 20.83 12.78
C SER A 145 15.60 20.75 11.54
N LEU A 146 16.15 21.02 10.35
CA LEU A 146 15.41 20.91 9.08
C LEU A 146 15.08 19.45 8.71
N ALA A 147 15.99 18.52 9.00
CA ALA A 147 15.72 17.09 8.81
C ALA A 147 14.63 16.60 9.76
N TRP A 148 14.64 17.08 11.01
CA TRP A 148 13.58 16.75 11.97
C TRP A 148 12.22 17.30 11.54
N GLU A 149 12.16 18.54 11.06
CA GLU A 149 10.91 19.10 10.51
C GLU A 149 10.43 18.38 9.25
N TYR A 150 11.36 17.90 8.42
CA TYR A 150 11.04 17.04 7.31
C TYR A 150 10.31 15.78 7.81
N ASP A 151 10.82 15.10 8.82
CA ASP A 151 10.18 13.90 9.39
C ASP A 151 8.80 14.16 10.00
N ILE A 152 8.59 15.31 10.63
CA ILE A 152 7.29 15.69 11.23
C ILE A 152 6.20 15.83 10.17
N MET A 153 6.58 16.24 8.96
CA MET A 153 5.65 16.52 7.87
C MET A 153 4.87 15.27 7.42
N GLN A 154 5.34 14.06 7.80
CA GLN A 154 4.66 12.79 7.54
C GLN A 154 3.19 12.78 7.98
N HIS A 155 2.85 13.43 9.10
CA HIS A 155 1.47 13.48 9.58
C HIS A 155 0.56 14.18 8.56
N THR A 156 0.93 15.37 8.10
CA THR A 156 0.16 16.13 7.12
C THR A 156 0.20 15.48 5.73
N LEU A 157 1.32 14.84 5.37
CA LEU A 157 1.38 14.05 4.15
C LEU A 157 0.45 12.83 4.18
N GLY A 158 0.13 12.28 5.36
CA GLY A 158 -0.91 11.27 5.50
C GLY A 158 -2.23 11.72 4.86
N GLU A 159 -2.67 12.95 5.14
CA GLU A 159 -3.89 13.53 4.55
C GLU A 159 -3.79 13.73 3.03
N PHE A 160 -2.58 13.98 2.53
CA PHE A 160 -2.34 14.08 1.09
C PHE A 160 -2.54 12.75 0.36
N TYR A 161 -2.25 11.62 1.02
CA TYR A 161 -2.49 10.27 0.52
C TYR A 161 -3.94 9.85 0.77
N SER A 162 -4.30 9.58 2.02
CA SER A 162 -5.68 9.24 2.41
C SER A 162 -5.91 9.35 3.91
N MET A 163 -7.18 9.53 4.30
CA MET A 163 -7.62 9.48 5.69
C MET A 163 -8.70 8.41 5.87
N CYS A 164 -8.58 7.63 6.93
CA CYS A 164 -9.67 6.75 7.38
C CYS A 164 -10.57 7.55 8.32
N LEU A 165 -11.85 7.63 8.00
CA LEU A 165 -12.87 8.26 8.83
C LEU A 165 -13.37 7.29 9.92
N ASP A 166 -14.04 7.84 10.93
CA ASP A 166 -14.54 7.06 12.09
C ASP A 166 -15.58 6.00 11.69
N ASP A 167 -16.26 6.20 10.55
CA ASP A 167 -17.22 5.24 9.97
C ASP A 167 -16.55 4.12 9.16
N GLY A 168 -15.22 4.09 9.10
CA GLY A 168 -14.43 3.13 8.33
C GLY A 168 -14.33 3.47 6.84
N SER A 169 -14.93 4.58 6.38
CA SER A 169 -14.78 5.02 5.00
C SER A 169 -13.42 5.68 4.77
N ILE A 170 -12.90 5.55 3.55
CA ILE A 170 -11.59 6.08 3.16
C ILE A 170 -11.80 7.33 2.32
N LEU A 171 -11.31 8.46 2.80
CA LEU A 171 -11.23 9.70 2.05
C LEU A 171 -9.86 9.78 1.37
N TYR A 172 -9.85 9.63 0.04
CA TYR A 172 -8.62 9.75 -0.75
C TYR A 172 -8.20 11.19 -0.92
N GLY A 173 -6.93 11.47 -0.64
CA GLY A 173 -6.32 12.77 -0.79
C GLY A 173 -5.93 13.09 -2.24
N PRO A 174 -5.35 14.27 -2.47
CA PRO A 174 -5.00 14.76 -3.81
C PRO A 174 -4.03 13.86 -4.59
N PHE A 175 -3.19 13.09 -3.90
CA PHE A 175 -2.27 12.13 -4.50
C PHE A 175 -2.93 11.26 -5.58
N MET A 176 -4.14 10.76 -5.31
CA MET A 176 -4.85 9.83 -6.18
C MET A 176 -5.28 10.43 -7.52
N LYS A 177 -5.35 11.76 -7.62
CA LYS A 177 -5.85 12.48 -8.80
C LYS A 177 -4.75 13.24 -9.55
N LEU A 178 -3.57 13.38 -8.94
CA LEU A 178 -2.45 14.07 -9.56
C LEU A 178 -1.86 13.25 -10.72
N PRO A 179 -1.23 13.91 -11.70
CA PRO A 179 -0.54 13.22 -12.77
C PRO A 179 0.58 12.32 -12.24
N LYS A 180 0.90 11.27 -13.00
CA LYS A 180 1.86 10.23 -12.62
C LYS A 180 3.24 10.77 -12.20
N ASP A 181 3.75 11.80 -12.87
CA ASP A 181 5.04 12.40 -12.53
C ASP A 181 5.04 13.05 -11.14
N CYS A 182 3.92 13.65 -10.73
CA CYS A 182 3.71 14.17 -9.38
C CYS A 182 3.60 13.02 -8.37
N GLN A 183 2.84 11.97 -8.69
CA GLN A 183 2.73 10.79 -7.83
C GLN A 183 4.12 10.16 -7.59
N GLU A 184 4.92 10.01 -8.64
CA GLU A 184 6.28 9.47 -8.55
C GLU A 184 7.20 10.34 -7.67
N LEU A 185 7.14 11.67 -7.82
CA LEU A 185 7.89 12.59 -6.95
C LEU A 185 7.49 12.45 -5.48
N SER A 186 6.19 12.37 -5.20
CA SER A 186 5.67 12.16 -3.85
C SER A 186 6.19 10.86 -3.25
N VAL A 187 6.12 9.77 -4.02
CA VAL A 187 6.63 8.46 -3.59
C VAL A 187 8.14 8.52 -3.36
N CYS A 188 8.90 9.24 -4.18
CA CYS A 188 10.34 9.40 -3.97
C CYS A 188 10.68 10.17 -2.68
N CYS A 189 9.82 11.09 -2.21
CA CYS A 189 10.03 11.78 -0.94
C CYS A 189 10.04 10.80 0.25
N LEU A 190 9.27 9.71 0.18
CA LEU A 190 9.18 8.70 1.25
C LEU A 190 10.53 8.07 1.60
N TYR A 191 11.45 7.99 0.63
CA TYR A 191 12.78 7.42 0.83
C TYR A 191 13.65 8.23 1.80
N TYR A 192 13.41 9.54 1.89
CA TYR A 192 14.29 10.47 2.60
C TYR A 192 13.88 10.74 4.06
N PHE A 193 12.74 10.21 4.51
CA PHE A 193 12.42 10.22 5.94
C PHE A 193 13.43 9.39 6.72
N SER A 194 13.82 9.85 7.91
CA SER A 194 14.72 9.08 8.78
C SER A 194 14.06 7.82 9.32
N SER A 195 12.74 7.87 9.54
CA SER A 195 11.90 6.74 9.90
C SER A 195 10.49 6.96 9.36
N LEU A 196 9.98 5.99 8.59
CA LEU A 196 8.61 6.01 8.10
C LEU A 196 7.61 5.62 9.20
N ASP A 197 6.62 6.47 9.43
CA ASP A 197 5.59 6.25 10.45
C ASP A 197 4.48 5.28 9.98
N SER A 198 3.94 4.51 10.94
CA SER A 198 2.87 3.55 10.72
C SER A 198 1.57 4.16 10.18
N LEU A 199 1.21 5.39 10.60
CA LEU A 199 0.00 6.08 10.10
C LEU A 199 0.18 6.51 8.65
N LEU A 200 1.39 6.95 8.28
CA LEU A 200 1.72 7.28 6.90
C LEU A 200 1.65 6.03 6.01
N LEU A 201 2.25 4.92 6.44
CA LEU A 201 2.17 3.64 5.71
C LEU A 201 0.72 3.17 5.55
N ARG A 202 -0.12 3.35 6.58
CA ARG A 202 -1.55 3.06 6.52
C ARG A 202 -2.27 3.96 5.49
N SER A 203 -1.98 5.26 5.48
CA SER A 203 -2.56 6.16 4.46
C SER A 203 -2.16 5.76 3.03
N LEU A 204 -0.94 5.24 2.86
CA LEU A 204 -0.40 4.82 1.58
C LEU A 204 -0.95 3.47 1.13
N VAL A 205 -1.16 2.51 2.05
CA VAL A 205 -1.72 1.20 1.69
C VAL A 205 -3.16 1.34 1.19
N TYR A 206 -3.95 2.24 1.77
CA TYR A 206 -5.29 2.54 1.26
C TYR A 206 -5.26 3.11 -0.16
N CYS A 207 -4.31 3.98 -0.47
CA CYS A 207 -4.11 4.46 -1.85
C CYS A 207 -3.81 3.29 -2.81
N CYS A 208 -2.96 2.35 -2.37
CA CYS A 208 -2.63 1.16 -3.16
C CYS A 208 -3.86 0.28 -3.40
N LEU A 209 -4.73 0.12 -2.40
CA LEU A 209 -5.96 -0.67 -2.50
C LEU A 209 -7.07 -0.01 -3.35
N CYS A 210 -6.88 1.23 -3.80
CA CYS A 210 -7.84 1.94 -4.63
C CYS A 210 -7.77 1.48 -6.10
N ASP A 211 -8.92 1.15 -6.70
CA ASP A 211 -9.03 0.72 -8.11
C ASP A 211 -8.50 1.77 -9.11
N ASN A 212 -8.36 3.04 -8.70
CA ASN A 212 -7.92 4.15 -9.55
C ASN A 212 -6.40 4.32 -9.62
N LEU A 213 -5.62 3.66 -8.76
CA LEU A 213 -4.16 3.80 -8.79
C LEU A 213 -3.57 3.02 -9.97
N GLU A 214 -2.73 3.67 -10.76
CA GLU A 214 -2.03 2.97 -11.84
C GLU A 214 -1.05 1.92 -11.27
N PRO A 215 -0.99 0.69 -11.84
CA PRO A 215 -0.09 -0.35 -11.38
C PRO A 215 1.38 0.08 -11.34
N SER A 216 1.81 0.93 -12.28
CA SER A 216 3.18 1.41 -12.33
C SER A 216 3.58 2.27 -11.11
N VAL A 217 2.64 3.02 -10.55
CA VAL A 217 2.85 3.82 -9.33
C VAL A 217 2.86 2.92 -8.10
N LEU A 218 1.99 1.91 -8.08
CA LEU A 218 1.98 0.89 -7.02
C LEU A 218 3.32 0.15 -6.94
N PHE A 219 3.86 -0.34 -8.06
CA PHE A 219 5.16 -1.00 -8.06
C PHE A 219 6.28 -0.06 -7.61
N ARG A 220 6.20 1.22 -7.99
CA ARG A 220 7.14 2.24 -7.50
C ARG A 220 7.05 2.43 -5.98
N ILE A 221 5.86 2.37 -5.39
CA ILE A 221 5.67 2.41 -3.94
C ILE A 221 6.35 1.21 -3.28
N ILE A 222 6.10 -0.01 -3.78
CA ILE A 222 6.74 -1.23 -3.27
C ILE A 222 8.28 -1.09 -3.30
N ASP A 223 8.82 -0.64 -4.43
CA ASP A 223 10.27 -0.48 -4.62
C ASP A 223 10.88 0.54 -3.66
N VAL A 224 10.22 1.70 -3.48
CA VAL A 224 10.71 2.75 -2.58
C VAL A 224 10.64 2.32 -1.12
N LEU A 225 9.54 1.72 -0.68
CA LEU A 225 9.39 1.21 0.69
C LEU A 225 10.43 0.12 0.99
N HIS A 226 10.64 -0.80 0.05
CA HIS A 226 11.67 -1.83 0.20
C HIS A 226 13.08 -1.23 0.24
N SER A 227 13.35 -0.18 -0.55
CA SER A 227 14.62 0.54 -0.52
C SER A 227 14.84 1.29 0.80
N ALA A 228 13.78 1.93 1.34
CA ALA A 228 13.81 2.59 2.64
C ALA A 228 14.08 1.58 3.78
N TYR A 229 13.49 0.39 3.71
CA TYR A 229 13.81 -0.70 4.63
C TYR A 229 15.29 -1.13 4.55
N LYS A 230 15.84 -1.29 3.34
CA LYS A 230 17.24 -1.72 3.16
C LYS A 230 18.25 -0.78 3.80
N ILE A 231 17.95 0.52 3.88
CA ILE A 231 18.79 1.53 4.53
C ILE A 231 18.46 1.74 6.01
N GLY A 232 17.47 1.04 6.55
CA GLY A 232 17.09 1.09 7.97
C GLY A 232 16.08 2.18 8.34
N HIS A 233 15.44 2.83 7.36
CA HIS A 233 14.44 3.90 7.59
C HIS A 233 13.01 3.36 7.76
N LEU A 234 12.81 2.05 7.70
CA LEU A 234 11.52 1.41 7.87
C LEU A 234 11.68 0.12 8.69
N GLN A 235 10.85 -0.04 9.71
CA GLN A 235 10.87 -1.24 10.54
C GLN A 235 10.37 -2.46 9.75
N LEU A 236 10.99 -3.61 10.02
CA LEU A 236 10.65 -4.87 9.35
C LEU A 236 9.17 -5.24 9.52
N VAL A 237 8.63 -5.08 10.72
CA VAL A 237 7.25 -5.43 11.05
C VAL A 237 6.25 -4.56 10.28
N ASP A 238 6.54 -3.26 10.15
CA ASP A 238 5.67 -2.32 9.45
C ASP A 238 5.66 -2.58 7.94
N LEU A 239 6.82 -2.87 7.34
CA LEU A 239 6.89 -3.24 5.92
C LEU A 239 6.16 -4.56 5.62
N ILE A 240 6.35 -5.58 6.48
CA ILE A 240 5.64 -6.86 6.32
C ILE A 240 4.13 -6.64 6.47
N SER A 241 3.71 -5.85 7.45
CA SER A 241 2.30 -5.52 7.65
C SER A 241 1.72 -4.83 6.41
N PHE A 242 2.41 -3.83 5.86
CA PHE A 242 2.03 -3.17 4.61
C PHE A 242 1.86 -4.16 3.45
N PHE A 243 2.83 -5.06 3.25
CA PHE A 243 2.81 -6.05 2.17
C PHE A 243 1.71 -7.10 2.33
N VAL A 244 1.51 -7.63 3.54
CA VAL A 244 0.45 -8.61 3.80
C VAL A 244 -0.91 -7.95 3.65
N THR A 245 -1.14 -6.75 4.20
CA THR A 245 -2.40 -6.01 4.01
C THR A 245 -2.68 -5.73 2.52
N LEU A 246 -1.66 -5.35 1.74
CA LEU A 246 -1.81 -5.14 0.31
C LEU A 246 -2.28 -6.42 -0.41
N VAL A 247 -1.68 -7.58 -0.10
CA VAL A 247 -2.04 -8.86 -0.71
C VAL A 247 -3.40 -9.38 -0.20
N ALA A 248 -3.67 -9.25 1.09
CA ALA A 248 -4.88 -9.76 1.73
C ALA A 248 -6.14 -9.00 1.31
N ARG A 249 -6.03 -7.69 1.09
CA ARG A 249 -7.19 -6.81 0.87
C ARG A 249 -7.32 -6.25 -0.54
N TRP A 250 -6.41 -6.63 -1.45
CA TRP A 250 -6.52 -6.23 -2.86
C TRP A 250 -7.84 -6.67 -3.46
N LYS A 251 -8.55 -5.76 -4.12
CA LYS A 251 -9.82 -6.08 -4.77
C LYS A 251 -9.58 -6.79 -6.09
N VAL A 252 -9.64 -8.11 -6.08
CA VAL A 252 -9.49 -8.92 -7.29
C VAL A 252 -10.82 -8.99 -8.04
N LEU A 253 -10.82 -8.53 -9.29
CA LEU A 253 -11.96 -8.63 -10.21
C LEU A 253 -11.85 -9.95 -10.98
N PRO A 254 -12.86 -10.84 -10.85
CA PRO A 254 -12.80 -12.16 -11.46
C PRO A 254 -12.66 -12.05 -12.99
N GLY A 255 -11.83 -12.93 -13.55
CA GLY A 255 -11.75 -13.12 -14.99
C GLY A 255 -13.04 -13.70 -15.56
N ARG A 256 -13.26 -13.53 -16.87
CA ARG A 256 -14.43 -13.93 -17.68
C ARG A 256 -15.00 -15.36 -17.49
N LEU A 257 -14.43 -16.19 -16.64
CA LEU A 257 -14.84 -17.58 -16.46
C LEU A 257 -16.24 -17.74 -15.81
N TYR A 258 -16.84 -16.69 -15.25
CA TYR A 258 -18.08 -16.82 -14.46
C TYR A 258 -19.25 -15.90 -14.81
N THR A 259 -19.20 -15.09 -15.88
CA THR A 259 -20.34 -14.20 -16.20
C THR A 259 -20.95 -14.52 -17.54
N HIS A 260 -22.00 -15.35 -17.52
CA HIS A 260 -23.04 -15.41 -18.56
C HIS A 260 -24.06 -14.25 -18.40
N VAL A 261 -23.65 -13.14 -17.78
CA VAL A 261 -24.44 -11.93 -17.64
C VAL A 261 -23.75 -10.82 -18.42
N GLU A 262 -24.33 -10.52 -19.57
CA GLU A 262 -24.10 -9.27 -20.28
C GLU A 262 -24.39 -8.12 -19.31
N ASN A 263 -23.35 -7.45 -18.81
CA ASN A 263 -23.30 -6.00 -18.50
C ASN A 263 -22.17 -5.68 -17.51
N ALA A 264 -20.93 -5.66 -18.01
CA ALA A 264 -19.86 -4.70 -17.73
C ALA A 264 -18.55 -5.27 -18.23
N LYS A 265 -17.91 -4.62 -19.22
CA LYS A 265 -16.53 -4.92 -19.65
C LYS A 265 -15.51 -4.52 -18.55
N LYS A 266 -15.59 -5.08 -17.35
CA LYS A 266 -14.50 -4.96 -16.37
C LYS A 266 -13.38 -5.89 -16.80
N ILE A 267 -12.25 -5.32 -17.20
CA ILE A 267 -11.02 -6.06 -17.50
C ILE A 267 -10.57 -6.70 -16.19
N SER A 268 -10.27 -8.00 -16.20
CA SER A 268 -9.76 -8.69 -15.02
C SER A 268 -8.41 -8.11 -14.61
N ASN A 269 -8.20 -7.89 -13.32
CA ASN A 269 -6.94 -7.44 -12.75
C ASN A 269 -6.14 -8.60 -12.10
N ARG A 270 -6.50 -9.87 -12.38
CA ARG A 270 -5.83 -11.05 -11.81
C ARG A 270 -4.33 -11.10 -12.12
N GLU A 271 -3.93 -10.77 -13.35
CA GLU A 271 -2.50 -10.76 -13.72
C GLU A 271 -1.74 -9.65 -12.99
N THR A 272 -2.36 -8.48 -12.79
CA THR A 272 -1.80 -7.42 -11.93
C THR A 272 -1.64 -7.91 -10.51
N PHE A 273 -2.66 -8.57 -9.94
CA PHE A 273 -2.58 -9.13 -8.60
C PHE A 273 -1.47 -10.18 -8.47
N LYS A 274 -1.34 -11.11 -9.42
CA LYS A 274 -0.23 -12.07 -9.48
C LYS A 274 1.13 -11.38 -9.51
N ALA A 275 1.27 -10.31 -10.30
CA ALA A 275 2.50 -9.52 -10.36
C ALA A 275 2.79 -8.81 -9.03
N ILE A 276 1.77 -8.29 -8.33
CA ILE A 276 1.90 -7.71 -6.98
C ILE A 276 2.38 -8.78 -6.00
N THR A 277 1.72 -9.95 -5.94
CA THR A 277 2.15 -11.06 -5.08
C THR A 277 3.60 -11.47 -5.41
N GLY A 278 3.97 -11.52 -6.69
CA GLY A 278 5.33 -11.82 -7.13
C GLY A 278 6.36 -10.79 -6.67
N ALA A 279 6.04 -9.50 -6.78
CA ALA A 279 6.90 -8.41 -6.32
C ALA A 279 7.09 -8.45 -4.80
N VAL A 280 6.02 -8.66 -4.04
CA VAL A 280 6.07 -8.81 -2.58
C VAL A 280 6.92 -10.03 -2.19
N CYS A 281 6.69 -11.19 -2.81
CA CYS A 281 7.51 -12.39 -2.60
C CYS A 281 9.00 -12.14 -2.88
N SER A 282 9.31 -11.41 -3.94
CA SER A 282 10.69 -11.04 -4.29
C SER A 282 11.32 -10.15 -3.24
N CYS A 283 10.57 -9.18 -2.70
CA CYS A 283 11.03 -8.34 -1.60
C CYS A 283 11.28 -9.16 -0.34
N LEU A 284 10.32 -10.00 0.08
CA LEU A 284 10.44 -10.84 1.28
C LEU A 284 11.66 -11.77 1.23
N ARG A 285 11.95 -12.37 0.07
CA ARG A 285 13.14 -13.21 -0.14
C ARG A 285 14.47 -12.46 -0.03
N GLN A 286 14.45 -11.15 -0.25
CA GLN A 286 15.64 -10.31 -0.13
C GLN A 286 15.80 -9.76 1.29
N MET A 287 14.81 -9.95 2.16
CA MET A 287 14.91 -9.64 3.57
C MET A 287 15.69 -10.77 4.27
N GLY A 288 16.50 -10.43 5.27
CA GLY A 288 17.54 -11.31 5.86
C GLY A 288 17.15 -12.75 6.24
N ASP A 289 16.80 -13.00 7.50
CA ASP A 289 16.57 -14.36 8.02
C ASP A 289 15.14 -14.84 7.71
N ASP A 290 15.02 -15.77 6.75
CA ASP A 290 13.77 -16.43 6.36
C ASP A 290 12.92 -16.88 7.56
N ALA A 291 13.55 -17.41 8.63
CA ALA A 291 12.82 -17.94 9.76
C ALA A 291 12.13 -16.85 10.58
N LEU A 292 12.79 -15.70 10.75
CA LEU A 292 12.25 -14.56 11.48
C LEU A 292 11.16 -13.89 10.65
N ILE A 293 11.39 -13.71 9.35
CA ILE A 293 10.42 -13.11 8.43
C ILE A 293 9.18 -14.00 8.36
N PHE A 294 9.35 -15.33 8.27
CA PHE A 294 8.26 -16.28 8.30
C PHE A 294 7.39 -16.11 9.55
N GLN A 295 7.98 -15.98 10.74
CA GLN A 295 7.21 -15.79 11.97
C GLN A 295 6.37 -14.51 11.98
N ILE A 296 6.89 -13.41 11.42
CA ILE A 296 6.17 -12.15 11.33
C ILE A 296 5.05 -12.25 10.27
N VAL A 297 5.39 -12.72 9.06
CA VAL A 297 4.42 -12.92 7.97
C VAL A 297 3.28 -13.85 8.39
N GLN A 298 3.61 -14.96 9.04
CA GLN A 298 2.65 -15.91 9.59
C GLN A 298 1.70 -15.24 10.57
N ARG A 299 2.21 -14.43 11.50
CA ARG A 299 1.36 -13.73 12.48
C ARG A 299 0.37 -12.81 11.78
N VAL A 300 0.85 -11.95 10.87
CA VAL A 300 -0.03 -10.98 10.18
C VAL A 300 -1.06 -11.68 9.29
N ILE A 301 -0.69 -12.77 8.60
CA ILE A 301 -1.64 -13.56 7.80
C ILE A 301 -2.73 -14.19 8.68
N LEU A 302 -2.37 -14.70 9.85
CA LEU A 302 -3.33 -15.30 10.79
C LEU A 302 -4.32 -14.26 11.34
N ASP A 303 -3.94 -12.99 11.40
CA ASP A 303 -4.83 -11.89 11.79
C ASP A 303 -5.80 -11.50 10.65
N GLU A 304 -5.42 -11.72 9.38
CA GLU A 304 -6.26 -11.44 8.21
C GLU A 304 -7.21 -12.58 7.84
N ILE A 305 -6.84 -13.84 8.13
CA ILE A 305 -7.65 -15.04 7.82
C ILE A 305 -9.10 -14.95 8.35
N PRO A 306 -9.36 -14.53 9.61
CA PRO A 306 -10.72 -14.43 10.15
C PRO A 306 -11.61 -13.42 9.42
N LEU A 307 -11.03 -12.54 8.59
CA LEU A 307 -11.78 -11.60 7.75
C LEU A 307 -12.31 -12.24 6.46
N ASN A 308 -12.14 -13.55 6.29
CA ASN A 308 -12.58 -14.36 5.14
C ASN A 308 -12.18 -13.73 3.80
N PRO A 309 -10.85 -13.59 3.54
CA PRO A 309 -10.37 -12.99 2.31
C PRO A 309 -10.77 -13.84 1.09
N PRO A 310 -11.02 -13.23 -0.08
CA PRO A 310 -11.34 -13.96 -1.30
C PRO A 310 -10.28 -14.99 -1.69
N ILE A 311 -10.66 -16.02 -2.46
CA ILE A 311 -9.79 -17.12 -2.88
C ILE A 311 -8.47 -16.64 -3.52
N ASP A 312 -8.52 -15.59 -4.35
CA ASP A 312 -7.33 -15.02 -4.98
C ASP A 312 -6.36 -14.45 -3.94
N ASN A 313 -6.87 -13.71 -2.95
CA ASN A 313 -6.10 -13.12 -1.87
C ASN A 313 -5.51 -14.18 -0.93
N LEU A 314 -6.31 -15.19 -0.56
CA LEU A 314 -5.85 -16.31 0.25
C LEU A 314 -4.75 -17.10 -0.47
N CYS A 315 -4.87 -17.33 -1.78
CA CYS A 315 -3.80 -17.90 -2.60
C CYS A 315 -2.52 -17.05 -2.53
N GLY A 316 -2.65 -15.74 -2.65
CA GLY A 316 -1.55 -14.78 -2.51
C GLY A 316 -0.84 -14.92 -1.16
N MET A 317 -1.60 -14.95 -0.05
CA MET A 317 -1.06 -15.11 1.29
C MET A 317 -0.37 -16.46 1.52
N LEU A 318 -0.97 -17.57 1.05
CA LEU A 318 -0.34 -18.89 1.12
C LEU A 318 0.99 -18.92 0.36
N ARG A 319 1.08 -18.21 -0.77
CA ARG A 319 2.35 -18.06 -1.51
C ARG A 319 3.40 -17.29 -0.70
N LEU A 320 3.01 -16.27 0.06
CA LEU A 320 3.93 -15.56 0.97
C LEU A 320 4.49 -16.49 2.06
N LEU A 321 3.69 -17.42 2.57
CA LEU A 321 4.18 -18.42 3.54
C LEU A 321 5.15 -19.40 2.90
N VAL A 322 4.74 -19.99 1.77
CA VAL A 322 5.51 -21.02 1.05
C VAL A 322 6.87 -20.49 0.58
N ILE A 323 6.96 -19.21 0.23
CA ILE A 323 8.20 -18.62 -0.27
C ILE A 323 9.30 -18.54 0.80
N LEU A 324 8.91 -18.46 2.07
CA LEU A 324 9.78 -18.29 3.24
C LEU A 324 10.00 -19.59 4.04
N ASP A 325 9.20 -20.63 3.78
CA ASP A 325 9.27 -21.90 4.51
C ASP A 325 10.44 -22.78 4.00
N SER A 326 11.67 -22.32 4.28
CA SER A 326 12.92 -22.97 3.86
C SER A 326 13.32 -24.19 4.71
N ARG A 327 12.59 -24.48 5.81
CA ARG A 327 12.81 -25.66 6.69
C ARG A 327 11.47 -26.35 6.98
N PRO A 328 11.43 -27.69 7.20
CA PRO A 328 10.18 -28.38 7.52
C PRO A 328 9.47 -27.73 8.73
N THR A 329 8.16 -27.49 8.58
CA THR A 329 7.34 -26.43 9.21
C THR A 329 7.61 -26.12 10.69
N LYS A 330 7.74 -24.82 11.02
CA LYS A 330 7.76 -24.22 12.37
C LYS A 330 6.40 -23.72 12.86
N LEU A 331 5.30 -24.09 12.20
CA LEU A 331 3.96 -23.65 12.56
C LEU A 331 3.63 -24.09 14.00
N SER A 332 3.09 -23.18 14.82
CA SER A 332 2.57 -23.53 16.14
C SER A 332 1.27 -24.33 15.99
N GLU A 333 0.87 -25.07 17.02
CA GLU A 333 -0.38 -25.86 16.97
C GLU A 333 -1.60 -24.97 16.72
N GLN A 334 -1.65 -23.79 17.32
CA GLN A 334 -2.72 -22.81 17.07
C GLN A 334 -2.75 -22.33 15.61
N SER A 335 -1.58 -22.07 15.01
CA SER A 335 -1.50 -21.69 13.60
C SER A 335 -1.94 -22.82 12.67
N ILE A 336 -1.59 -24.06 13.01
CA ILE A 336 -2.02 -25.23 12.23
C ILE A 336 -3.55 -25.34 12.23
N ILE A 337 -4.21 -25.13 13.38
CA ILE A 337 -5.68 -25.21 13.49
C ILE A 337 -6.35 -24.11 12.66
N ILE A 338 -5.90 -22.86 12.78
CA ILE A 338 -6.47 -21.74 12.02
C ILE A 338 -6.28 -21.97 10.52
N LEU A 339 -5.05 -22.33 10.11
CA LEU A 339 -4.75 -22.60 8.70
C LEU A 339 -5.52 -23.81 8.17
N SER A 340 -5.70 -24.88 8.94
CA SER A 340 -6.40 -26.07 8.46
C SER A 340 -7.86 -25.78 8.11
N ASN A 341 -8.54 -24.97 8.92
CA ASN A 341 -9.93 -24.58 8.67
C ASN A 341 -10.03 -23.81 7.35
N SER A 342 -9.24 -22.74 7.21
CA SER A 342 -9.29 -21.89 6.02
C SER A 342 -8.77 -22.58 4.76
N ILE A 343 -7.74 -23.43 4.85
CA ILE A 343 -7.23 -24.19 3.70
C ILE A 343 -8.25 -25.24 3.24
N SER A 344 -9.00 -25.85 4.16
CA SER A 344 -10.04 -26.82 3.80
C SER A 344 -11.13 -26.17 2.93
N GLU A 345 -11.67 -25.03 3.38
CA GLU A 345 -12.67 -24.26 2.63
C GLU A 345 -12.11 -23.75 1.29
N TYR A 346 -10.92 -23.15 1.33
CA TYR A 346 -10.20 -22.69 0.15
C TYR A 346 -10.03 -23.77 -0.93
N LEU A 347 -9.66 -24.99 -0.54
CA LEU A 347 -9.46 -26.08 -1.47
C LEU A 347 -10.77 -26.53 -2.12
N ILE A 348 -11.87 -26.53 -1.35
CA ILE A 348 -13.21 -26.84 -1.88
C ILE A 348 -13.61 -25.78 -2.93
N ASP A 349 -13.40 -24.50 -2.64
CA ASP A 349 -13.66 -23.42 -3.61
C ASP A 349 -12.75 -23.53 -4.84
N ALA A 350 -11.47 -23.84 -4.63
CA ALA A 350 -10.49 -24.02 -5.69
C ALA A 350 -10.79 -25.24 -6.58
N ALA A 351 -11.54 -26.24 -6.09
CA ALA A 351 -11.88 -27.43 -6.83
C ALA A 351 -12.70 -27.13 -8.10
N SER A 352 -13.45 -26.02 -8.11
CA SER A 352 -14.17 -25.54 -9.28
C SER A 352 -13.27 -25.24 -10.50
N TYR A 353 -11.96 -25.05 -10.28
CA TYR A 353 -10.98 -24.85 -11.35
C TYR A 353 -10.34 -26.16 -11.84
N ILE A 354 -10.64 -27.31 -11.20
CA ILE A 354 -10.14 -28.62 -11.62
C ILE A 354 -10.96 -29.05 -12.85
N PRO A 355 -10.32 -29.44 -13.97
CA PRO A 355 -11.05 -29.89 -15.16
C PRO A 355 -11.83 -31.19 -14.88
N GLU A 356 -13.10 -31.22 -15.26
CA GLU A 356 -14.02 -32.32 -14.90
C GLU A 356 -13.80 -33.62 -15.69
N ASN A 357 -13.09 -33.62 -16.82
CA ASN A 357 -12.81 -34.85 -17.58
C ASN A 357 -11.48 -34.77 -18.34
N GLY A 358 -10.78 -35.90 -18.44
CA GLY A 358 -9.56 -36.09 -19.23
C GLY A 358 -9.81 -36.12 -20.74
N ASP A 359 -10.70 -35.28 -21.26
CA ASP A 359 -10.89 -35.12 -22.70
C ASP A 359 -9.71 -34.33 -23.28
N GLU A 360 -9.22 -34.82 -24.43
CA GLU A 360 -7.91 -34.57 -25.05
C GLU A 360 -7.59 -33.11 -25.46
N VAL A 361 -8.42 -32.14 -25.06
CA VAL A 361 -8.16 -30.71 -25.22
C VAL A 361 -8.40 -30.00 -23.89
N THR A 362 -7.76 -30.48 -22.82
CA THR A 362 -7.65 -29.67 -21.60
C THR A 362 -6.85 -28.42 -21.96
N ASP A 363 -7.51 -27.26 -21.99
CA ASP A 363 -6.84 -26.00 -22.32
C ASP A 363 -5.66 -25.82 -21.36
N SER A 364 -4.44 -25.71 -21.90
CA SER A 364 -3.21 -25.52 -21.12
C SER A 364 -3.35 -24.40 -20.07
N ASN A 365 -4.20 -23.42 -20.35
CA ASN A 365 -4.57 -22.36 -19.44
C ASN A 365 -5.31 -22.87 -18.19
N GLN A 366 -6.28 -23.78 -18.32
CA GLN A 366 -7.06 -24.29 -17.19
C GLN A 366 -6.19 -25.10 -16.21
N ILE A 367 -5.27 -25.92 -16.73
CA ILE A 367 -4.29 -26.64 -15.91
C ILE A 367 -3.39 -25.64 -15.17
N SER A 368 -2.92 -24.60 -15.84
CA SER A 368 -2.07 -23.57 -15.20
C SER A 368 -2.80 -22.80 -14.10
N ILE A 369 -4.11 -22.55 -14.27
CA ILE A 369 -4.97 -21.90 -13.27
C ILE A 369 -5.16 -22.82 -12.07
N CYS A 370 -5.48 -24.09 -12.30
CA CYS A 370 -5.62 -25.09 -11.24
C CYS A 370 -4.32 -25.23 -10.42
N GLN A 371 -3.17 -25.35 -11.09
CA GLN A 371 -1.86 -25.38 -10.44
C GLN A 371 -1.58 -24.09 -9.66
N TYR A 372 -2.04 -22.93 -10.15
CA TYR A 372 -1.84 -21.67 -9.44
C TYR A 372 -2.47 -21.69 -8.04
N TYR A 373 -3.66 -22.28 -7.88
CA TYR A 373 -4.34 -22.34 -6.57
C TYR A 373 -3.91 -23.55 -5.72
N LEU A 374 -3.69 -24.72 -6.31
CA LEU A 374 -3.43 -25.93 -5.52
C LEU A 374 -1.98 -26.08 -5.03
N VAL A 375 -0.99 -25.62 -5.82
CA VAL A 375 0.44 -25.82 -5.52
C VAL A 375 0.87 -25.26 -4.14
N PRO A 376 0.44 -24.06 -3.70
CA PRO A 376 0.79 -23.55 -2.38
C PRO A 376 0.36 -24.49 -1.24
N CYS A 377 -0.86 -25.04 -1.31
CA CYS A 377 -1.35 -26.00 -0.32
C CYS A 377 -0.53 -27.28 -0.33
N PHE A 378 -0.21 -27.80 -1.51
CA PHE A 378 0.58 -29.03 -1.64
C PHE A 378 1.96 -28.85 -1.02
N PHE A 379 2.60 -27.70 -1.24
CA PHE A 379 3.86 -27.39 -0.58
C PHE A 379 3.74 -27.44 0.95
N LEU A 380 2.69 -26.83 1.53
CA LEU A 380 2.48 -26.85 2.97
C LEU A 380 2.23 -28.28 3.51
N PHE A 381 1.45 -29.08 2.77
CA PHE A 381 1.19 -30.48 3.13
C PHE A 381 2.42 -31.37 3.06
N ASP A 382 3.32 -31.15 2.09
CA ASP A 382 4.59 -31.87 2.01
C ASP A 382 5.50 -31.60 3.23
N ARG A 383 5.32 -30.44 3.87
CA ARG A 383 6.12 -29.99 5.01
C ARG A 383 5.50 -30.28 6.37
N SER A 384 4.17 -30.43 6.46
CA SER A 384 3.45 -30.66 7.71
C SER A 384 2.41 -31.78 7.59
N ASP A 385 2.75 -32.97 8.08
CA ASP A 385 1.82 -34.11 8.14
C ASP A 385 0.61 -33.79 9.05
N LYS A 386 0.82 -33.04 10.13
CA LYS A 386 -0.25 -32.59 11.05
C LYS A 386 -1.28 -31.72 10.32
N LEU A 387 -0.81 -30.77 9.50
CA LEU A 387 -1.70 -29.88 8.74
C LEU A 387 -2.51 -30.68 7.70
N LEU A 388 -1.85 -31.58 6.96
CA LEU A 388 -2.51 -32.44 5.99
C LEU A 388 -3.61 -33.30 6.65
N ASN A 389 -3.30 -33.96 7.78
CA ASN A 389 -4.27 -34.78 8.49
C ASN A 389 -5.50 -33.99 8.92
N LEU A 390 -5.30 -32.80 9.51
CA LEU A 390 -6.40 -31.94 9.95
C LEU A 390 -7.26 -31.46 8.78
N VAL A 391 -6.65 -31.08 7.65
CA VAL A 391 -7.42 -30.69 6.46
C VAL A 391 -8.24 -31.85 5.92
N LEU A 392 -7.67 -33.06 5.83
CA LEU A 392 -8.39 -34.26 5.39
C LEU A 392 -9.55 -34.59 6.34
N ASP A 393 -9.33 -34.45 7.65
CA ASP A 393 -10.37 -34.67 8.65
C ASP A 393 -11.53 -33.66 8.53
N LEU A 394 -11.22 -32.38 8.28
CA LEU A 394 -12.20 -31.33 8.06
C LEU A 394 -13.01 -31.58 6.78
N MET A 395 -12.35 -31.92 5.67
CA MET A 395 -13.03 -32.33 4.43
C MET A 395 -13.92 -33.57 4.63
N GLY A 396 -13.49 -34.52 5.48
CA GLY A 396 -14.29 -35.67 5.85
C GLY A 396 -15.50 -35.33 6.72
N SER A 397 -15.37 -34.35 7.61
CA SER A 397 -16.48 -33.86 8.44
C SER A 397 -17.49 -33.06 7.62
N SER A 398 -17.01 -32.26 6.68
CA SER A 398 -17.84 -31.42 5.80
C SER A 398 -18.80 -32.24 4.91
N ILE A 399 -18.54 -33.53 4.69
CA ILE A 399 -19.41 -34.45 3.94
C ILE A 399 -20.57 -35.00 4.79
N GLY A 400 -20.50 -34.90 6.12
CA GLY A 400 -21.48 -35.49 7.05
C GLY A 400 -22.35 -34.49 7.82
N GLU A 401 -22.13 -33.18 7.65
CA GLU A 401 -22.90 -32.15 8.35
C GLU A 401 -24.14 -31.74 7.56
N ASP A 402 -25.33 -31.90 8.16
CA ASP A 402 -26.57 -31.29 7.67
C ASP A 402 -26.40 -29.76 7.61
N ASN A 403 -26.80 -29.16 6.48
CA ASN A 403 -26.58 -27.77 6.05
C ASN A 403 -27.07 -26.62 6.98
N SER A 404 -27.22 -26.82 8.28
CA SER A 404 -27.83 -25.85 9.20
C SER A 404 -26.87 -24.94 9.97
N SER A 405 -25.56 -25.22 10.02
CA SER A 405 -24.62 -24.47 10.88
C SER A 405 -23.55 -23.64 10.16
N LEU A 406 -23.37 -23.79 8.84
CA LEU A 406 -22.32 -23.09 8.06
C LEU A 406 -22.79 -21.77 7.42
N ALA A 407 -23.88 -21.18 7.91
CA ALA A 407 -24.35 -19.87 7.47
C ALA A 407 -23.41 -18.75 7.97
N CYS A 408 -22.27 -18.56 7.30
CA CYS A 408 -21.58 -17.28 7.31
C CYS A 408 -22.16 -16.41 6.19
N ASN A 409 -22.57 -15.21 6.58
CA ASN A 409 -23.24 -14.20 5.75
C ASN A 409 -22.42 -13.84 4.50
N HIS A 410 -22.76 -14.45 3.36
CA HIS A 410 -22.34 -13.98 2.05
C HIS A 410 -23.53 -13.37 1.31
N ASP A 411 -23.52 -12.05 1.16
CA ASP A 411 -24.14 -11.43 0.00
C ASP A 411 -23.26 -11.78 -1.21
N THR A 412 -23.83 -12.57 -2.12
CA THR A 412 -23.26 -13.20 -3.32
C THR A 412 -22.61 -14.60 -3.16
N GLN A 413 -23.49 -15.59 -3.33
CA GLN A 413 -23.32 -16.82 -4.13
C GLN A 413 -22.74 -18.12 -3.50
N HIS A 414 -23.66 -19.08 -3.41
CA HIS A 414 -23.52 -20.55 -3.43
C HIS A 414 -23.04 -21.25 -2.15
N THR A 415 -23.98 -21.56 -1.27
CA THR A 415 -23.95 -22.84 -0.53
C THR A 415 -23.83 -23.97 -1.56
N LEU A 416 -22.64 -24.54 -1.70
CA LEU A 416 -22.41 -25.73 -2.51
C LEU A 416 -23.33 -26.84 -2.00
N ASP A 417 -24.15 -27.41 -2.89
CA ASP A 417 -24.93 -28.60 -2.60
C ASP A 417 -24.02 -29.74 -2.12
N LEU A 418 -24.53 -30.64 -1.28
CA LEU A 418 -23.78 -31.77 -0.72
C LEU A 418 -23.10 -32.59 -1.83
N SER A 419 -23.79 -32.80 -2.96
CA SER A 419 -23.24 -33.49 -4.14
C SER A 419 -22.01 -32.76 -4.70
N SER A 420 -22.09 -31.44 -4.87
CA SER A 420 -20.98 -30.62 -5.39
C SER A 420 -19.78 -30.59 -4.42
N ARG A 421 -20.02 -30.61 -3.10
CA ARG A 421 -18.95 -30.71 -2.09
C ARG A 421 -18.25 -32.06 -2.15
N ILE A 422 -19.00 -33.15 -2.29
CA ILE A 422 -18.43 -34.50 -2.45
C ILE A 422 -17.55 -34.56 -3.71
N VAL A 423 -18.06 -34.06 -4.85
CA VAL A 423 -17.29 -33.99 -6.10
C VAL A 423 -16.01 -33.16 -5.93
N ALA A 424 -16.09 -32.00 -5.29
CA ALA A 424 -14.92 -31.16 -5.01
C ALA A 424 -13.86 -31.92 -4.20
N VAL A 425 -14.24 -32.58 -3.09
CA VAL A 425 -13.31 -33.35 -2.25
C VAL A 425 -12.68 -34.50 -3.04
N VAL A 426 -13.47 -35.23 -3.84
CA VAL A 426 -12.94 -36.31 -4.69
C VAL A 426 -11.92 -35.76 -5.71
N SER A 427 -12.25 -34.67 -6.40
CA SER A 427 -11.38 -34.03 -7.39
C SER A 427 -10.05 -33.59 -6.78
N ILE A 428 -10.09 -32.98 -5.59
CA ILE A 428 -8.87 -32.57 -4.84
C ILE A 428 -8.02 -33.80 -4.51
N LEU A 429 -8.62 -34.87 -3.96
CA LEU A 429 -7.91 -36.09 -3.58
C LEU A 429 -7.26 -36.78 -4.79
N LEU A 430 -7.97 -36.84 -5.92
CA LEU A 430 -7.45 -37.37 -7.17
C LEU A 430 -6.26 -36.54 -7.67
N TYR A 431 -6.38 -35.21 -7.65
CA TYR A 431 -5.30 -34.31 -8.07
C TYR A 431 -4.08 -34.40 -7.14
N MET A 432 -4.28 -34.48 -5.82
CA MET A 432 -3.22 -34.74 -4.85
C MET A 432 -2.52 -36.09 -5.10
N HIS A 433 -3.27 -37.13 -5.49
CA HIS A 433 -2.71 -38.45 -5.78
C HIS A 433 -1.83 -38.45 -7.05
N GLN A 434 -2.08 -37.56 -8.00
CA GLN A 434 -1.25 -37.40 -9.19
C GLN A 434 0.13 -36.80 -8.87
N ASP A 435 0.23 -35.96 -7.83
CA ASP A 435 1.52 -35.41 -7.38
C ASP A 435 2.35 -36.47 -6.63
N ILE A 436 3.57 -36.72 -7.11
CA ILE A 436 4.45 -37.78 -6.58
C ILE A 436 4.81 -37.56 -5.10
N LYS A 437 5.02 -36.30 -4.67
CA LYS A 437 5.41 -35.98 -3.29
C LYS A 437 4.21 -36.12 -2.37
N ILE A 438 3.07 -35.53 -2.74
CA ILE A 438 1.85 -35.59 -1.94
C ILE A 438 1.32 -37.01 -1.85
N ARG A 439 1.37 -37.80 -2.92
CA ARG A 439 1.00 -39.22 -2.89
C ARG A 439 1.74 -40.01 -1.81
N ARG A 440 3.02 -39.72 -1.56
CA ARG A 440 3.78 -40.36 -0.48
C ARG A 440 3.23 -39.96 0.89
N ARG A 441 2.86 -38.69 1.08
CA ARG A 441 2.24 -38.20 2.32
C ARG A 441 0.83 -38.75 2.53
N LEU A 442 0.02 -38.81 1.49
CA LEU A 442 -1.30 -39.45 1.53
C LEU A 442 -1.23 -40.93 1.93
N SER A 443 -0.12 -41.62 1.62
CA SER A 443 0.07 -43.02 2.01
C SER A 443 0.22 -43.22 3.53
N SER A 444 0.63 -42.19 4.27
CA SER A 444 0.59 -42.18 5.74
C SER A 444 -0.80 -41.81 6.31
N CYS A 445 -1.67 -41.18 5.52
CA CYS A 445 -3.02 -40.73 5.91
C CYS A 445 -4.13 -41.71 5.47
N LYS A 446 -3.81 -43.01 5.40
CA LYS A 446 -4.77 -44.01 4.87
C LYS A 446 -6.05 -44.09 5.69
N GLY A 447 -5.97 -43.88 7.01
CA GLY A 447 -7.14 -43.94 7.90
C GLY A 447 -8.14 -42.84 7.59
N GLU A 448 -7.64 -41.61 7.46
CA GLU A 448 -8.38 -40.40 7.15
C GLU A 448 -9.05 -40.51 5.77
N ILE A 449 -8.29 -40.93 4.74
CA ILE A 449 -8.82 -41.15 3.39
C ILE A 449 -9.91 -42.25 3.39
N THR A 450 -9.69 -43.35 4.12
CA THR A 450 -10.68 -44.43 4.21
C THR A 450 -11.97 -43.93 4.88
N ARG A 451 -11.86 -43.09 5.91
CA ARG A 451 -12.99 -42.49 6.61
C ARG A 451 -13.79 -41.55 5.70
N ILE A 452 -13.11 -40.73 4.89
CA ILE A 452 -13.74 -39.88 3.87
C ILE A 452 -14.53 -40.75 2.88
N LEU A 453 -13.90 -41.78 2.31
CA LEU A 453 -14.53 -42.68 1.34
C LEU A 453 -15.73 -43.43 1.94
N GLN A 454 -15.64 -43.86 3.21
CA GLN A 454 -16.75 -44.50 3.92
C GLN A 454 -17.93 -43.55 4.11
N LYS A 455 -17.68 -42.30 4.51
CA LYS A 455 -18.73 -41.27 4.65
C LYS A 455 -19.39 -40.94 3.31
N MET A 456 -18.61 -40.79 2.24
CA MET A 456 -19.14 -40.60 0.88
C MET A 456 -20.02 -41.77 0.46
N ARG A 457 -19.58 -43.01 0.73
CA ARG A 457 -20.36 -44.22 0.42
C ARG A 457 -21.67 -44.26 1.18
N LEU A 458 -21.71 -43.85 2.45
CA LEU A 458 -22.95 -43.81 3.23
C LEU A 458 -23.93 -42.78 2.67
N GLN A 459 -23.45 -41.58 2.33
CA GLN A 459 -24.28 -40.51 1.74
C GLN A 459 -24.80 -40.84 0.33
N LEU A 460 -24.06 -41.65 -0.45
CA LEU A 460 -24.49 -42.12 -1.78
C LEU A 460 -25.44 -43.34 -1.71
N ILE A 461 -25.57 -43.99 -0.56
CA ILE A 461 -26.44 -45.18 -0.36
C ILE A 461 -27.75 -44.79 0.34
N ASP A 462 -27.88 -43.60 0.92
CA ASP A 462 -29.14 -43.14 1.52
C ASP A 462 -30.21 -42.83 0.43
N PRO A 463 -31.34 -43.55 0.41
CA PRO A 463 -32.36 -43.43 -0.62
C PRO A 463 -33.32 -42.27 -0.31
N CYS A 464 -32.90 -41.03 -0.56
CA CYS A 464 -33.80 -39.87 -0.59
C CYS A 464 -33.80 -39.13 -1.95
N TRP A 465 -33.29 -39.76 -3.01
CA TRP A 465 -33.31 -39.24 -4.39
C TRP A 465 -34.51 -39.73 -5.24
N GLU A 466 -35.63 -40.07 -4.59
CA GLU A 466 -36.92 -40.25 -5.26
C GLU A 466 -38.01 -39.48 -4.50
N GLN A 467 -38.16 -38.18 -4.80
CA GLN A 467 -39.45 -37.48 -4.77
C GLN A 467 -39.42 -36.20 -5.61
#